data_AF-A0A7L9U405-F1
#
_entry.id   AF-A0A7L9U405-F1
#
_cell.length_a   1.000
_cell.length_b   1.000
_cell.length_c   1.000
_cell.angle_alpha   90.00
_cell.angle_beta   90.00
_cell.angle_gamma   90.00
#
_symmetry.space_group_name_H-M   'P 1'
#
loop_
_entity.id
_entity.type
_entity.pdbx_description
1 polymer ?
#
loop_
_entity_poly.entity_id
_entity_poly.type
_entity_poly.pdbx_seq_one_letter_code
_entity_poly.pdbx_strand_id
1 'polypeptide(L)'
;MAGRKKLMGQRIAVLATDGFEKVELTAPVAALRAAGAEVDIVSLHRGKIRGMNLHMPADLVPVDWTVDQVSARDYDGLLVPGGFINPDVLRQSSEARDFVRDFDQLGKPIATLCHGPWVMASSGLLADRTLTSWPGIRDDMVHAGATWLDQEVVRDGNLVTSRGPQDMVPFVREMIQLYAGGPASKGALRRRHSDPQRESPIRVTNAAMRWMPRSPLGTVLGLALLGVGVMAAGRKNGGARSAGREAGSATA
;
A
#
# COMPACT_ATOMS: atom_id res chain seq x y z
N MET A 1 19.85 31.68 -12.87
CA MET A 1 18.59 31.58 -12.09
C MET A 1 18.17 30.12 -12.10
N ALA A 2 18.22 29.42 -10.96
CA ALA A 2 17.70 28.06 -10.90
C ALA A 2 16.19 28.11 -11.18
N GLY A 3 15.73 27.40 -12.21
CA GLY A 3 14.32 27.40 -12.60
C GLY A 3 13.41 26.95 -11.45
N ARG A 4 12.23 27.55 -11.33
CA ARG A 4 11.23 27.19 -10.31
C ARG A 4 10.98 25.68 -10.36
N LYS A 5 11.10 25.01 -9.21
CA LYS A 5 10.79 23.58 -9.07
C LYS A 5 9.34 23.32 -9.51
N LYS A 6 9.11 22.26 -10.31
CA LYS A 6 7.84 22.02 -11.03
C LYS A 6 6.62 21.87 -10.13
N LEU A 7 6.79 21.33 -8.92
CA LEU A 7 5.71 21.03 -7.98
C LEU A 7 5.78 21.91 -6.73
N MET A 8 6.45 23.06 -6.79
CA MET A 8 6.59 23.93 -5.63
C MET A 8 5.23 24.49 -5.18
N GLY A 9 4.88 24.17 -3.93
CA GLY A 9 3.59 24.51 -3.32
C GLY A 9 2.52 23.44 -3.47
N GLN A 10 2.81 22.32 -4.14
CA GLN A 10 1.91 21.18 -4.21
C GLN A 10 2.11 20.28 -2.99
N ARG A 11 1.01 19.77 -2.42
CA ARG A 11 1.03 18.77 -1.34
C ARG A 11 0.48 17.43 -1.85
N ILE A 12 1.25 16.36 -1.72
CA ILE A 12 0.89 15.04 -2.27
C ILE A 12 0.72 14.04 -1.12
N ALA A 13 -0.42 13.34 -1.10
CA ALA A 13 -0.63 12.23 -0.19
C ALA A 13 -0.03 10.94 -0.77
N VAL A 14 0.61 10.13 0.06
CA VAL A 14 0.99 8.76 -0.26
C VAL A 14 0.18 7.82 0.63
N LEU A 15 -0.80 7.12 0.07
CA LEU A 15 -1.61 6.15 0.80
C LEU A 15 -0.91 4.79 0.83
N ALA A 16 -0.39 4.40 1.98
CA ALA A 16 0.28 3.11 2.16
C ALA A 16 0.08 2.55 3.58
N THR A 17 0.03 1.24 3.71
CA THR A 17 0.09 0.51 4.98
C THR A 17 1.23 -0.51 4.96
N ASP A 18 1.34 -1.35 5.99
CA ASP A 18 2.35 -2.40 6.05
C ASP A 18 2.40 -3.24 4.76
N GLY A 19 3.61 -3.64 4.40
CA GLY A 19 3.85 -4.56 3.31
C GLY A 19 3.86 -3.92 1.92
N PHE A 20 4.10 -2.61 1.83
CA PHE A 20 4.33 -1.90 0.56
C PHE A 20 5.70 -2.29 -0.03
N GLU A 21 5.82 -2.31 -1.36
CA GLU A 21 7.10 -2.52 -2.01
C GLU A 21 8.00 -1.28 -1.83
N LYS A 22 9.16 -1.44 -1.17
CA LYS A 22 9.99 -0.32 -0.67
C LYS A 22 10.35 0.65 -1.79
N VAL A 23 10.77 0.15 -2.95
CA VAL A 23 11.19 1.00 -4.07
C VAL A 23 10.02 1.79 -4.67
N GLU A 24 8.80 1.24 -4.58
CA GLU A 24 7.58 1.85 -5.12
C GLU A 24 7.05 3.01 -4.26
N LEU A 25 7.50 3.12 -3.00
CA LEU A 25 7.28 4.31 -2.17
C LEU A 25 8.49 5.24 -2.21
N THR A 26 9.69 4.72 -1.94
CA THR A 26 10.86 5.56 -1.68
C THR A 26 11.33 6.34 -2.92
N ALA A 27 11.33 5.71 -4.11
CA ALA A 27 11.78 6.39 -5.33
C ALA A 27 10.79 7.49 -5.79
N PRO A 28 9.46 7.25 -5.86
CA PRO A 28 8.51 8.33 -6.16
C PRO A 28 8.53 9.47 -5.14
N VAL A 29 8.57 9.17 -3.84
CA VAL A 29 8.63 10.20 -2.78
C VAL A 29 9.88 11.07 -2.91
N ALA A 30 11.05 10.46 -3.14
CA ALA A 30 12.28 11.20 -3.37
C ALA A 30 12.17 12.12 -4.60
N ALA A 31 11.59 11.64 -5.69
CA ALA A 31 11.40 12.42 -6.90
C ALA A 31 10.41 13.58 -6.73
N LEU A 32 9.31 13.37 -6.00
CA LEU A 32 8.33 14.42 -5.68
C LEU A 32 8.95 15.54 -4.85
N ARG A 33 9.69 15.18 -3.78
CA ARG A 33 10.41 16.16 -2.94
C ARG A 33 11.50 16.90 -3.72
N ALA A 34 12.23 16.20 -4.59
CA ALA A 34 13.21 16.83 -5.47
C ALA A 34 12.54 17.84 -6.43
N ALA A 35 11.34 17.51 -6.93
CA ALA A 35 10.52 18.38 -7.76
C ALA A 35 9.78 19.49 -6.99
N GLY A 36 9.92 19.57 -5.66
CA GLY A 36 9.45 20.68 -4.82
C GLY A 36 8.12 20.46 -4.13
N ALA A 37 7.52 19.27 -4.23
CA ALA A 37 6.28 18.95 -3.53
C ALA A 37 6.53 18.67 -2.04
N GLU A 38 5.56 19.02 -1.22
CA GLU A 38 5.39 18.48 0.13
C GLU A 38 4.73 17.10 0.03
N VAL A 39 5.17 16.14 0.84
CA VAL A 39 4.73 14.75 0.71
C VAL A 39 4.50 14.15 2.09
N ASP A 40 3.26 13.74 2.33
CA ASP A 40 2.81 13.08 3.55
C ASP A 40 2.54 11.59 3.31
N ILE A 41 2.99 10.75 4.24
CA ILE A 41 2.65 9.34 4.30
C ILE A 41 1.37 9.17 5.13
N VAL A 42 0.29 8.77 4.46
CA VAL A 42 -1.03 8.53 5.03
C VAL A 42 -1.26 7.02 5.16
N SER A 43 -1.66 6.55 6.34
CA SER A 43 -1.81 5.13 6.62
C SER A 43 -3.07 4.76 7.41
N LEU A 44 -3.32 3.46 7.58
CA LEU A 44 -4.43 2.94 8.38
C LEU A 44 -4.14 2.99 9.90
N HIS A 45 -2.88 3.14 10.29
CA HIS A 45 -2.49 3.23 11.70
C HIS A 45 -1.30 4.19 11.89
N ARG A 46 -1.17 4.72 13.11
CA ARG A 46 -0.07 5.61 13.49
C ARG A 46 1.26 4.85 13.61
N GLY A 47 2.34 5.60 13.77
CA GLY A 47 3.66 5.06 14.08
C GLY A 47 4.49 4.86 12.81
N LYS A 48 4.81 3.61 12.49
CA LYS A 48 5.63 3.27 11.32
C LYS A 48 5.05 2.08 10.58
N ILE A 49 5.14 2.10 9.26
CA ILE A 49 4.75 0.99 8.38
C ILE A 49 5.99 0.30 7.82
N ARG A 50 5.93 -1.02 7.68
CA ARG A 50 7.01 -1.88 7.19
C ARG A 50 7.00 -1.97 5.67
N GLY A 51 8.08 -1.56 5.02
CA GLY A 51 8.29 -1.86 3.60
C GLY A 51 8.77 -3.30 3.39
N MET A 52 8.67 -3.78 2.15
CA MET A 52 9.17 -5.08 1.69
C MET A 52 10.13 -4.88 0.51
N ASN A 53 11.09 -5.78 0.35
CA ASN A 53 11.79 -6.01 -0.90
C ASN A 53 11.31 -7.36 -1.44
N LEU A 54 10.32 -7.35 -2.34
CA LEU A 54 9.55 -8.52 -2.72
C LEU A 54 8.86 -9.18 -1.51
N HIS A 55 9.47 -10.23 -0.96
CA HIS A 55 8.95 -11.01 0.16
C HIS A 55 9.74 -10.82 1.46
N MET A 56 10.85 -10.06 1.42
CA MET A 56 11.70 -9.84 2.59
C MET A 56 11.36 -8.50 3.26
N PRO A 57 11.21 -8.45 4.59
CA PRO A 57 11.04 -7.19 5.30
C PRO A 57 12.16 -6.19 5.01
N ALA A 58 11.80 -4.93 4.82
CA ALA A 58 12.70 -3.82 4.60
C ALA A 58 12.54 -2.76 5.72
N ASP A 59 12.99 -1.54 5.48
CA ASP A 59 12.96 -0.47 6.48
C ASP A 59 11.54 -0.05 6.86
N LEU A 60 11.42 0.49 8.08
CA LEU A 60 10.22 1.14 8.57
C LEU A 60 10.16 2.58 8.07
N VAL A 61 8.98 3.03 7.63
CA VAL A 61 8.72 4.42 7.23
C VAL A 61 7.75 5.05 8.22
N PRO A 62 8.03 6.26 8.76
CA PRO A 62 7.10 6.95 9.65
C PRO A 62 5.82 7.34 8.92
N VAL A 63 4.70 7.23 9.63
CA VAL A 63 3.38 7.70 9.19
C VAL A 63 3.18 9.11 9.69
N ASP A 64 2.83 10.02 8.79
CA ASP A 64 2.54 11.41 9.13
C ASP A 64 1.10 11.56 9.62
N TRP A 65 0.15 10.89 8.95
CA TRP A 65 -1.28 10.95 9.28
C TRP A 65 -1.95 9.59 9.13
N THR A 66 -2.99 9.33 9.94
CA THR A 66 -3.93 8.26 9.63
C THR A 66 -5.03 8.77 8.70
N VAL A 67 -5.63 7.88 7.89
CA VAL A 67 -6.64 8.24 6.86
C VAL A 67 -7.82 9.01 7.46
N ASP A 68 -8.21 8.72 8.71
CA ASP A 68 -9.28 9.40 9.44
C ASP A 68 -8.94 10.83 9.91
N GLN A 69 -7.69 11.27 9.76
CA GLN A 69 -7.24 12.60 10.19
C GLN A 69 -7.13 13.62 9.05
N VAL A 70 -7.29 13.18 7.80
CA VAL A 70 -7.04 14.00 6.62
C VAL A 70 -8.14 13.84 5.60
N SER A 71 -8.29 14.83 4.73
CA SER A 71 -9.23 14.78 3.60
C SER A 71 -8.47 14.85 2.28
N ALA A 72 -9.04 14.24 1.23
CA ALA A 72 -8.55 14.44 -0.14
C ALA A 72 -8.49 15.93 -0.52
N ARG A 73 -9.29 16.80 0.12
CA ARG A 73 -9.28 18.26 -0.08
C ARG A 73 -7.95 18.92 0.31
N ASP A 74 -7.20 18.33 1.23
CA ASP A 74 -5.95 18.89 1.77
C ASP A 74 -4.73 18.71 0.85
N TYR A 75 -4.89 17.97 -0.25
CA TYR A 75 -3.81 17.51 -1.13
C TYR A 75 -4.09 17.84 -2.59
N ASP A 76 -3.06 18.05 -3.39
CA ASP A 76 -3.16 18.29 -4.83
C ASP A 76 -3.01 17.02 -5.67
N GLY A 77 -2.63 15.89 -5.05
CA GLY A 77 -2.54 14.60 -5.73
C GLY A 77 -2.33 13.44 -4.77
N LEU A 78 -2.51 12.23 -5.29
CA LEU A 78 -2.45 10.98 -4.54
C LEU A 78 -1.53 9.97 -5.22
N LEU A 79 -0.57 9.42 -4.47
CA LEU A 79 0.21 8.24 -4.84
C LEU A 79 -0.26 7.01 -4.05
N VAL A 80 -0.50 5.89 -4.73
CA VAL A 80 -0.77 4.59 -4.11
C VAL A 80 0.29 3.57 -4.58
N PRO A 81 1.34 3.28 -3.78
CA PRO A 81 2.34 2.27 -4.12
C PRO A 81 1.73 0.86 -4.13
N GLY A 82 2.40 -0.10 -4.77
CA GLY A 82 2.02 -1.51 -4.74
C GLY A 82 2.63 -2.26 -3.57
N GLY A 83 3.22 -3.42 -3.86
CA GLY A 83 3.47 -4.50 -2.88
C GLY A 83 2.31 -5.50 -2.84
N PHE A 84 2.55 -6.73 -2.39
CA PHE A 84 1.49 -7.75 -2.33
C PHE A 84 0.49 -7.48 -1.20
N ILE A 85 0.99 -7.05 -0.05
CA ILE A 85 0.21 -6.95 1.20
C ILE A 85 -0.48 -5.58 1.27
N ASN A 86 0.26 -4.49 1.01
CA ASN A 86 -0.23 -3.13 1.15
C ASN A 86 -1.59 -2.87 0.44
N PRO A 87 -1.73 -3.03 -0.88
CA PRO A 87 -2.99 -2.77 -1.57
C PRO A 87 -4.10 -3.78 -1.20
N ASP A 88 -3.74 -4.99 -0.80
CA ASP A 88 -4.71 -5.99 -0.33
C ASP A 88 -5.31 -5.62 1.03
N VAL A 89 -4.51 -5.05 1.94
CA VAL A 89 -5.02 -4.51 3.21
C VAL A 89 -5.82 -3.23 2.97
N LEU A 90 -5.30 -2.30 2.17
CA LEU A 90 -5.98 -1.03 1.88
C LEU A 90 -7.37 -1.23 1.25
N ARG A 91 -7.50 -2.15 0.29
CA ARG A 91 -8.79 -2.39 -0.40
C ARG A 91 -9.89 -2.94 0.52
N GLN A 92 -9.54 -3.51 1.67
CA GLN A 92 -10.50 -4.02 2.65
C GLN A 92 -11.05 -2.91 3.57
N SER A 93 -10.31 -1.81 3.75
CA SER A 93 -10.75 -0.65 4.54
C SER A 93 -11.78 0.18 3.75
N SER A 94 -12.89 0.56 4.39
CA SER A 94 -13.84 1.53 3.85
C SER A 94 -13.19 2.91 3.72
N GLU A 95 -12.47 3.33 4.76
CA GLU A 95 -11.86 4.64 4.90
C GLU A 95 -10.84 4.89 3.79
N ALA A 96 -9.96 3.91 3.52
CA ALA A 96 -9.02 3.99 2.41
C ALA A 96 -9.73 4.06 1.06
N ARG A 97 -10.77 3.24 0.85
CA ARG A 97 -11.53 3.26 -0.40
C ARG A 97 -12.26 4.59 -0.63
N ASP A 98 -12.85 5.16 0.42
CA ASP A 98 -13.50 6.48 0.41
C ASP A 98 -12.48 7.58 0.13
N PHE A 99 -11.33 7.56 0.79
CA PHE A 99 -10.26 8.53 0.56
C PHE A 99 -9.84 8.55 -0.92
N VAL A 100 -9.64 7.38 -1.54
CA VAL A 100 -9.30 7.29 -2.97
C VAL A 100 -10.46 7.75 -3.86
N ARG A 101 -11.72 7.41 -3.53
CA ARG A 101 -12.91 7.91 -4.26
C ARG A 101 -12.98 9.44 -4.22
N ASP A 102 -12.70 10.05 -3.08
CA ASP A 102 -12.75 11.49 -2.92
C ASP A 102 -11.74 12.22 -3.82
N PHE A 103 -10.52 11.67 -3.99
CA PHE A 103 -9.58 12.21 -4.98
C PHE A 103 -10.14 12.19 -6.40
N ASP A 104 -10.76 11.06 -6.80
CA ASP A 104 -11.30 10.93 -8.15
C ASP A 104 -12.52 11.84 -8.38
N GLN A 105 -13.43 11.93 -7.40
CA GLN A 105 -14.60 12.82 -7.44
C GLN A 105 -14.21 14.29 -7.52
N LEU A 106 -13.12 14.68 -6.85
CA LEU A 106 -12.56 16.04 -6.94
C LEU A 106 -11.77 16.28 -8.24
N GLY A 107 -11.66 15.28 -9.12
CA GLY A 107 -10.87 15.35 -10.35
C GLY A 107 -9.37 15.48 -10.10
N LYS A 108 -8.90 15.13 -8.89
CA LYS A 108 -7.51 15.29 -8.51
C LYS A 108 -6.65 14.20 -9.16
N PRO A 109 -5.40 14.52 -9.51
CA PRO A 109 -4.43 13.56 -9.97
C PRO A 109 -4.21 12.36 -9.04
N ILE A 110 -4.22 11.16 -9.61
CA ILE A 110 -3.93 9.90 -8.92
C ILE A 110 -2.83 9.15 -9.70
N ALA A 111 -1.78 8.74 -9.03
CA ALA A 111 -0.74 7.86 -9.57
C ALA A 111 -0.69 6.55 -8.76
N THR A 112 -0.63 5.42 -9.44
CA THR A 112 -0.47 4.11 -8.79
C THR A 112 0.31 3.14 -9.68
N LEU A 113 0.86 2.07 -9.12
CA LEU A 113 1.66 1.11 -9.87
C LEU A 113 1.58 -0.30 -9.27
N CYS A 114 2.03 -1.28 -10.05
CA CYS A 114 2.16 -2.66 -9.63
C CYS A 114 0.80 -3.22 -9.17
N HIS A 115 0.65 -3.57 -7.88
CA HIS A 115 -0.60 -4.07 -7.30
C HIS A 115 -1.51 -2.96 -6.75
N GLY A 116 -1.02 -1.71 -6.66
CA GLY A 116 -1.80 -0.55 -6.20
C GLY A 116 -3.17 -0.37 -6.88
N PRO A 117 -3.33 -0.65 -8.19
CA PRO A 117 -4.63 -0.63 -8.87
C PRO A 117 -5.74 -1.50 -8.26
N TRP A 118 -5.44 -2.50 -7.42
CA TRP A 118 -6.47 -3.23 -6.66
C TRP A 118 -7.33 -2.32 -5.77
N VAL A 119 -6.72 -1.27 -5.21
CA VAL A 119 -7.45 -0.27 -4.42
C VAL A 119 -8.45 0.46 -5.30
N MET A 120 -8.04 0.88 -6.51
CA MET A 120 -8.91 1.53 -7.49
C MET A 120 -10.08 0.63 -7.92
N ALA A 121 -9.80 -0.64 -8.19
CA ALA A 121 -10.82 -1.63 -8.54
C ALA A 121 -11.87 -1.76 -7.44
N SER A 122 -11.43 -1.90 -6.18
CA SER A 122 -12.33 -2.08 -5.03
C SER A 122 -13.02 -0.80 -4.60
N SER A 123 -12.51 0.35 -5.05
CA SER A 123 -13.17 1.66 -4.92
C SER A 123 -14.23 1.92 -5.99
N GLY A 124 -14.35 1.06 -7.02
CA GLY A 124 -15.31 1.20 -8.12
C GLY A 124 -14.90 2.24 -9.17
N LEU A 125 -13.60 2.51 -9.32
CA LEU A 125 -13.10 3.65 -10.11
C LEU A 125 -12.59 3.26 -11.51
N LEU A 126 -12.76 2.00 -11.92
CA LEU A 126 -12.11 1.46 -13.11
C LEU A 126 -13.02 1.31 -14.34
N ALA A 127 -14.33 1.44 -14.18
CA ALA A 127 -15.26 1.37 -15.30
C ALA A 127 -14.89 2.39 -16.39
N ASP A 128 -14.79 1.90 -17.63
CA ASP A 128 -14.46 2.68 -18.83
C ASP A 128 -13.08 3.39 -18.81
N ARG A 129 -12.21 3.03 -17.86
CA ARG A 129 -10.85 3.57 -17.77
C ARG A 129 -9.84 2.71 -18.52
N THR A 130 -8.84 3.35 -19.10
CA THR A 130 -7.67 2.67 -19.70
C THR A 130 -6.48 2.75 -18.74
N LEU A 131 -5.88 1.61 -18.38
CA LEU A 131 -4.79 1.56 -17.42
C LEU A 131 -3.82 0.41 -17.67
N THR A 132 -2.75 0.35 -16.89
CA THR A 132 -1.84 -0.79 -16.75
C THR A 132 -1.68 -1.16 -15.27
N SER A 133 -1.10 -2.32 -14.97
CA SER A 133 -0.86 -2.79 -13.61
C SER A 133 0.22 -3.87 -13.61
N TRP A 134 0.52 -4.45 -12.45
CA TRP A 134 1.24 -5.72 -12.41
C TRP A 134 0.46 -6.74 -13.27
N PRO A 135 1.11 -7.44 -14.22
CA PRO A 135 0.40 -8.34 -15.13
C PRO A 135 -0.33 -9.50 -14.44
N GLY A 136 0.08 -9.85 -13.21
CA GLY A 136 -0.61 -10.87 -12.43
C GLY A 136 -2.02 -10.48 -11.97
N ILE A 137 -2.36 -9.20 -11.98
CA ILE A 137 -3.69 -8.70 -11.56
C ILE A 137 -4.51 -8.14 -12.72
N ARG A 138 -4.12 -8.45 -13.97
CA ARG A 138 -4.83 -8.01 -15.17
C ARG A 138 -6.32 -8.34 -15.09
N ASP A 139 -6.66 -9.57 -14.75
CA ASP A 139 -8.03 -10.04 -14.79
C ASP A 139 -8.90 -9.31 -13.76
N ASP A 140 -8.36 -8.95 -12.59
CA ASP A 140 -9.03 -8.05 -11.65
C ASP A 140 -9.38 -6.71 -12.30
N MET A 141 -8.45 -6.12 -13.06
CA MET A 141 -8.66 -4.83 -13.72
C MET A 141 -9.74 -4.94 -14.81
N VAL A 142 -9.68 -5.99 -15.62
CA VAL A 142 -10.65 -6.23 -16.70
C VAL A 142 -12.04 -6.52 -16.13
N HIS A 143 -12.15 -7.36 -15.09
CA HIS A 143 -13.42 -7.63 -14.43
C HIS A 143 -13.99 -6.42 -13.71
N ALA A 144 -13.16 -5.45 -13.30
CA ALA A 144 -13.60 -4.17 -12.78
C ALA A 144 -14.01 -3.15 -13.86
N GLY A 145 -13.99 -3.53 -15.14
CA GLY A 145 -14.46 -2.71 -16.27
C GLY A 145 -13.39 -1.86 -16.95
N ALA A 146 -12.11 -2.04 -16.62
CA ALA A 146 -11.02 -1.33 -17.29
C ALA A 146 -10.58 -1.98 -18.60
N THR A 147 -10.07 -1.15 -19.51
CA THR A 147 -9.20 -1.57 -20.60
C THR A 147 -7.76 -1.65 -20.10
N TRP A 148 -7.23 -2.86 -19.99
CA TRP A 148 -5.88 -3.10 -19.49
C TRP A 148 -4.86 -3.19 -20.63
N LEU A 149 -3.77 -2.41 -20.56
CA LEU A 149 -2.71 -2.37 -21.56
C LEU A 149 -1.37 -2.84 -20.98
N ASP A 150 -0.64 -3.69 -21.71
CA ASP A 150 0.70 -4.12 -21.30
C ASP A 150 1.77 -3.07 -21.68
N GLN A 151 1.63 -1.87 -21.11
CA GLN A 151 2.51 -0.73 -21.36
C GLN A 151 3.23 -0.31 -20.08
N GLU A 152 4.44 0.26 -20.23
CA GLU A 152 5.26 0.73 -19.11
C GLU A 152 4.52 1.75 -18.24
N VAL A 153 3.79 2.66 -18.88
CA VAL A 153 3.00 3.69 -18.22
C VAL A 153 1.76 3.98 -19.08
N VAL A 154 0.61 4.14 -18.42
CA VAL A 154 -0.64 4.53 -19.05
C VAL A 154 -1.22 5.71 -18.29
N ARG A 155 -1.64 6.74 -19.02
CA ARG A 155 -2.38 7.88 -18.48
C ARG A 155 -3.76 7.97 -19.11
N ASP A 156 -4.79 8.03 -18.28
CA ASP A 156 -6.18 8.26 -18.69
C ASP A 156 -6.80 9.32 -17.79
N GLY A 157 -6.96 10.54 -18.34
CA GLY A 157 -7.42 11.70 -17.59
C GLY A 157 -6.51 12.04 -16.40
N ASN A 158 -7.09 11.96 -15.20
CA ASN A 158 -6.43 12.22 -13.92
C ASN A 158 -5.67 11.00 -13.35
N LEU A 159 -5.70 9.85 -14.01
CA LEU A 159 -5.09 8.60 -13.52
C LEU A 159 -3.81 8.27 -14.30
N VAL A 160 -2.70 8.04 -13.60
CA VAL A 160 -1.46 7.45 -14.12
C VAL A 160 -1.22 6.09 -13.47
N THR A 161 -0.94 5.09 -14.31
CA THR A 161 -0.65 3.72 -13.86
C THR A 161 0.62 3.16 -14.48
N SER A 162 1.30 2.24 -13.79
CA SER A 162 2.51 1.56 -14.27
C SER A 162 2.60 0.10 -13.76
N ARG A 163 3.38 -0.76 -14.42
CA ARG A 163 3.37 -2.21 -14.12
C ARG A 163 4.19 -2.58 -12.90
N GLY A 164 5.18 -1.80 -12.48
CA GLY A 164 6.03 -2.12 -11.33
C GLY A 164 7.43 -1.53 -11.40
N PRO A 165 8.39 -2.03 -10.59
CA PRO A 165 9.70 -1.41 -10.42
C PRO A 165 10.52 -1.30 -11.71
N GLN A 166 10.33 -2.22 -12.66
CA GLN A 166 10.99 -2.18 -13.97
C GLN A 166 10.64 -0.93 -14.79
N ASP A 167 9.50 -0.30 -14.51
CA ASP A 167 8.96 0.86 -15.23
C ASP A 167 9.06 2.15 -14.38
N MET A 168 9.89 2.16 -13.34
CA MET A 168 9.97 3.28 -12.39
C MET A 168 10.32 4.62 -13.05
N VAL A 169 11.24 4.62 -14.02
CA VAL A 169 11.66 5.83 -14.74
C VAL A 169 10.51 6.46 -15.53
N PRO A 170 9.83 5.75 -16.45
CA PRO A 170 8.67 6.32 -17.14
C PRO A 170 7.52 6.66 -16.19
N PHE A 171 7.28 5.87 -15.13
CA PHE A 171 6.26 6.17 -14.12
C PHE A 171 6.51 7.50 -13.40
N VAL A 172 7.69 7.69 -12.82
CA VAL A 172 8.04 8.92 -12.08
C VAL A 172 7.96 10.15 -12.99
N ARG A 173 8.41 10.02 -14.24
CA ARG A 173 8.31 11.09 -15.23
C ARG A 173 6.86 11.49 -15.49
N GLU A 174 5.97 10.53 -15.73
CA GLU A 174 4.57 10.80 -16.04
C GLU A 174 3.80 11.30 -14.81
N MET A 175 4.07 10.74 -13.63
CA MET A 175 3.49 11.19 -12.35
C MET A 175 3.80 12.67 -12.09
N ILE A 176 5.06 13.09 -12.24
CA ILE A 176 5.43 14.51 -12.06
C ILE A 176 4.76 15.39 -13.11
N GLN A 177 4.65 14.93 -14.37
CA GLN A 177 3.95 15.69 -15.41
C GLN A 177 2.47 15.84 -15.10
N LEU A 178 1.81 14.77 -14.65
CA LEU A 178 0.40 14.79 -14.23
C LEU A 178 0.19 15.80 -13.10
N TYR A 179 0.99 15.75 -12.03
CA TYR A 179 0.85 16.66 -10.88
C TYR A 179 1.19 18.11 -11.20
N ALA A 180 1.99 18.36 -12.23
CA ALA A 180 2.29 19.70 -12.72
C ALA A 180 1.20 20.25 -13.67
N GLY A 181 0.12 19.51 -13.92
CA GLY A 181 -0.91 19.87 -14.91
C GLY A 181 -0.41 19.81 -16.36
N GLY A 182 0.70 19.10 -16.61
CA GLY A 182 1.30 18.98 -17.93
C GLY A 182 0.52 18.03 -18.85
N PRO A 183 0.71 18.16 -20.18
CA PRO A 183 0.11 17.23 -21.15
C PRO A 183 0.62 15.81 -20.92
N ALA A 184 -0.16 14.81 -21.33
CA ALA A 184 0.28 13.41 -21.30
C ALA A 184 1.52 13.23 -22.19
N SER A 185 2.49 12.43 -21.76
CA SER A 185 3.55 12.01 -22.69
C SER A 185 2.94 11.17 -23.82
N LYS A 186 3.44 11.35 -25.05
CA LYS A 186 2.93 10.65 -26.24
C LYS A 186 2.91 9.13 -25.97
N GLY A 187 1.74 8.49 -25.87
CA GLY A 187 1.73 7.07 -25.48
C GLY A 187 0.40 6.32 -25.48
N ALA A 188 -0.69 6.84 -24.91
CA ALA A 188 -1.91 6.04 -24.79
C ALA A 188 -2.94 6.42 -25.87
N LEU A 189 -2.90 5.73 -27.02
CA LEU A 189 -4.08 5.68 -27.88
C LEU A 189 -5.19 4.97 -27.09
N ARG A 190 -6.36 5.61 -26.94
CA ARG A 190 -7.55 4.97 -26.37
C ARG A 190 -7.85 3.70 -27.16
N ARG A 191 -7.50 2.55 -26.60
CA ARG A 191 -7.85 1.24 -27.15
C ARG A 191 -9.23 0.85 -26.63
N ARG A 192 -9.98 0.09 -27.42
CA ARG A 192 -11.29 -0.47 -27.03
C ARG A 192 -11.18 -1.84 -26.37
N HIS A 193 -10.01 -2.46 -26.41
CA HIS A 193 -9.80 -3.84 -25.96
C HIS A 193 -8.52 -3.94 -25.15
N SER A 194 -8.58 -4.77 -24.12
CA SER A 194 -7.44 -5.09 -23.27
C SER A 194 -6.42 -5.95 -24.02
N ASP A 195 -5.14 -5.73 -23.78
CA ASP A 195 -4.09 -6.64 -24.21
C ASP A 195 -4.27 -8.01 -23.52
N PRO A 196 -3.83 -9.11 -24.15
CA PRO A 196 -4.00 -10.46 -23.59
C PRO A 196 -3.18 -10.66 -22.31
N GLN A 197 -3.55 -11.65 -21.51
CA GLN A 197 -2.73 -12.10 -20.39
C GLN A 197 -1.39 -12.63 -20.91
N ARG A 198 -0.32 -12.43 -20.15
CA ARG A 198 0.99 -13.00 -20.50
C ARG A 198 0.99 -14.51 -20.29
N GLU A 199 1.56 -15.23 -21.26
CA GLU A 199 1.77 -16.68 -21.20
C GLU A 199 2.84 -17.12 -20.18
N SER A 200 3.62 -16.17 -19.64
CA SER A 200 4.64 -16.46 -18.62
C SER A 200 4.86 -15.29 -17.66
N PRO A 201 5.30 -15.56 -16.41
CA PRO A 201 5.63 -14.52 -15.45
C PRO A 201 6.76 -13.59 -15.95
N ILE A 202 6.78 -12.36 -15.43
CA ILE A 202 7.87 -11.42 -15.71
C ILE A 202 9.21 -12.05 -15.28
N ARG A 203 10.23 -12.00 -16.16
CA ARG A 203 11.54 -12.64 -15.89
C ARG A 203 12.23 -12.13 -14.63
N VAL A 204 11.96 -10.90 -14.21
CA VAL A 204 12.52 -10.27 -12.99
C VAL A 204 12.08 -11.00 -11.72
N THR A 205 10.81 -11.42 -11.59
CA THR A 205 10.36 -12.17 -10.41
C THR A 205 11.00 -13.55 -10.35
N ASN A 206 11.16 -14.22 -11.49
CA ASN A 206 11.78 -15.55 -11.55
C ASN A 206 13.26 -15.54 -11.14
N ALA A 207 14.01 -14.46 -11.43
CA ALA A 207 15.41 -14.35 -11.04
C ALA A 207 15.57 -14.12 -9.53
N ALA A 208 14.75 -13.25 -8.93
CA ALA A 208 14.81 -12.95 -7.50
C ALA A 208 14.29 -14.11 -6.62
N MET A 209 13.25 -14.84 -7.07
CA MET A 209 12.73 -16.01 -6.36
C MET A 209 13.71 -17.21 -6.36
N ARG A 210 14.58 -17.32 -7.37
CA ARG A 210 15.57 -18.40 -7.48
C ARG A 210 16.68 -18.36 -6.44
N TRP A 211 16.93 -17.19 -5.83
CA TRP A 211 17.95 -17.00 -4.79
C TRP A 211 17.37 -16.99 -3.38
N MET A 212 16.07 -17.30 -3.22
CA MET A 212 15.50 -17.54 -1.91
C MET A 212 16.17 -18.78 -1.31
N PRO A 213 16.72 -18.71 -0.08
CA PRO A 213 17.11 -19.91 0.62
C PRO A 213 15.86 -20.79 0.70
N ARG A 214 15.96 -22.04 0.19
CA ARG A 214 14.95 -23.06 0.47
C ARG A 214 14.79 -23.07 1.99
N SER A 215 13.62 -22.73 2.49
CA SER A 215 13.35 -22.89 3.91
C SER A 215 13.69 -24.35 4.26
N PRO A 216 14.56 -24.62 5.25
CA PRO A 216 14.61 -25.95 5.79
C PRO A 216 13.22 -26.15 6.41
N LEU A 217 12.54 -27.23 6.04
CA LEU A 217 11.22 -27.62 6.56
C LEU A 217 11.17 -27.79 8.11
N GLY A 218 12.20 -27.39 8.86
CA GLY A 218 12.34 -27.56 10.30
C GLY A 218 11.85 -26.41 11.18
N THR A 219 11.47 -25.24 10.65
CA THR A 219 11.08 -24.07 11.49
C THR A 219 9.58 -23.73 11.42
N VAL A 220 8.73 -24.73 11.19
CA VAL A 220 7.27 -24.60 11.38
C VAL A 220 6.85 -24.90 12.83
N LEU A 221 7.76 -25.33 13.72
CA LEU A 221 7.42 -25.66 15.12
C LEU A 221 7.69 -24.53 16.14
N GLY A 222 7.98 -23.30 15.71
CA GLY A 222 8.40 -22.19 16.58
C GLY A 222 7.34 -21.13 16.90
N LEU A 223 6.10 -21.29 16.43
CA LEU A 223 4.99 -20.35 16.65
C LEU A 223 3.73 -21.09 17.16
N ALA A 224 3.93 -21.97 18.15
CA ALA A 224 2.85 -22.59 18.92
C ALA A 224 3.10 -22.57 20.46
N LEU A 225 4.09 -21.80 20.95
CA LEU A 225 4.42 -21.71 22.38
C LEU A 225 4.49 -20.28 22.93
N LEU A 226 3.69 -19.36 22.38
CA LEU A 226 3.40 -18.04 22.99
C LEU A 226 1.89 -17.86 23.22
N GLY A 227 1.25 -18.89 23.78
CA GLY A 227 -0.20 -18.93 24.00
C GLY A 227 -0.69 -19.79 25.16
N VAL A 228 0.17 -20.16 26.12
CA VAL A 228 -0.27 -20.69 27.43
C VAL A 228 0.64 -20.10 28.52
N GLY A 229 0.34 -18.86 28.90
CA GLY A 229 0.83 -18.27 30.14
C GLY A 229 -0.28 -18.29 31.18
N VAL A 230 0.01 -18.93 32.31
CA VAL A 230 -0.55 -18.65 33.65
C VAL A 230 -1.96 -19.16 33.94
N MET A 231 -2.06 -20.36 34.54
CA MET A 231 -2.93 -20.65 35.69
C MET A 231 -2.62 -22.05 36.26
N ALA A 232 -1.52 -22.17 36.99
CA ALA A 232 -1.29 -23.30 37.89
C ALA A 232 -0.31 -22.90 39.00
N ALA A 233 -0.73 -21.98 39.86
CA ALA A 233 -0.09 -21.76 41.14
C ALA A 233 -1.18 -21.72 42.22
N GLY A 234 -1.16 -22.72 43.11
CA GLY A 234 -1.84 -22.66 44.40
C GLY A 234 -3.09 -23.53 44.53
N ARG A 235 -2.91 -24.82 44.83
CA ARG A 235 -3.76 -25.56 45.79
C ARG A 235 -3.20 -26.96 46.08
N LYS A 236 -2.32 -27.04 47.08
CA LYS A 236 -2.17 -28.23 47.94
C LYS A 236 -1.84 -27.75 49.35
N ASN A 237 -2.87 -27.73 50.19
CA ASN A 237 -2.81 -28.12 51.61
C ASN A 237 -4.24 -28.08 52.17
N GLY A 238 -4.97 -29.18 51.93
CA GLY A 238 -6.18 -29.50 52.67
C GLY A 238 -5.80 -30.40 53.84
N GLY A 239 -5.46 -29.80 54.98
CA GLY A 239 -5.42 -30.46 56.28
C GLY A 239 -6.73 -30.16 56.99
N ALA A 240 -7.55 -31.18 57.22
CA ALA A 240 -8.73 -31.10 58.06
C ALA A 240 -8.32 -31.09 59.54
N ARG A 241 -8.89 -30.17 60.34
CA ARG A 241 -9.47 -30.45 61.67
C ARG A 241 -10.14 -29.22 62.31
N SER A 242 -11.41 -29.43 62.65
CA SER A 242 -12.19 -28.95 63.82
C SER A 242 -12.25 -27.46 64.21
N ALA A 243 -13.45 -26.90 64.01
CA ALA A 243 -14.36 -26.32 65.01
C ALA A 243 -13.81 -25.51 66.20
N GLY A 244 -14.33 -24.29 66.37
CA GLY A 244 -14.31 -23.55 67.64
C GLY A 244 -14.74 -22.08 67.48
N ARG A 245 -15.84 -21.70 68.13
CA ARG A 245 -16.46 -20.37 68.22
C ARG A 245 -15.64 -19.37 69.06
N GLU A 246 -16.05 -18.09 68.94
CA GLU A 246 -15.95 -16.92 69.86
C GLU A 246 -15.07 -15.78 69.30
N ALA A 247 -15.66 -14.65 68.87
CA ALA A 247 -16.25 -13.53 69.61
C ALA A 247 -15.21 -12.50 70.12
N GLY A 248 -15.37 -11.24 69.69
CA GLY A 248 -15.10 -10.07 70.53
C GLY A 248 -13.96 -9.10 70.13
N SER A 249 -14.35 -7.86 69.75
CA SER A 249 -13.72 -6.56 70.09
C SER A 249 -12.30 -6.27 69.55
N ALA A 250 -11.78 -5.06 69.36
CA ALA A 250 -12.22 -3.67 69.23
C ALA A 250 -10.93 -2.86 68.92
N THR A 251 -11.07 -1.71 68.24
CA THR A 251 -10.24 -0.48 68.36
C THR A 251 -8.71 -0.56 68.52
N ALA A 252 -7.98 -0.04 67.54
CA ALA A 252 -7.22 1.23 67.59
C ALA A 252 -6.37 1.38 66.32
#